data_AF-A0A293LUN1-F1
#
_entry.id   AF-A0A293LUN1-F1
#
_cell.length_a   1.000
_cell.length_b   1.000
_cell.length_c   1.000
_cell.angle_alpha   90.00
_cell.angle_beta   90.00
_cell.angle_gamma   90.00
#
_symmetry.space_group_name_H-M   'P 1'
#
loop_
_entity.id
_entity.type
_entity.pdbx_description
1 polymer ?
#
loop_
_entity_poly.entity_id
_entity_poly.type
_entity_poly.pdbx_seq_one_letter_code
_entity_poly.pdbx_strand_id
1 'polypeptide(L)'
;MDQGALRALKTHYRCHVPDRMILCMGNYTVTMLTAIHLPVHAWDSLSVATIAKCFQHSSFTAPTMEEALIEEIASKVEEHEPVLPAEMQEVLQSLSFVDYVEAGTIVDVCRVLTDDDIVMQFMREDDDDSDEEEEASIKPSMS
;
A
#
# COMPACT_ATOMS: atom_id res chain seq x y z
N MET A 1 -1.64 -1.97 11.42
CA MET A 1 -0.19 -1.85 11.13
C MET A 1 0.17 -0.38 11.27
N ASP A 2 0.99 -0.02 12.26
CA ASP A 2 1.37 1.38 12.47
C ASP A 2 2.17 1.89 11.27
N GLN A 3 1.60 2.85 10.55
CA GLN A 3 2.27 3.51 9.42
C GLN A 3 3.50 4.33 9.86
N GLY A 4 3.83 4.37 11.15
CA GLY A 4 4.92 5.15 11.71
C GLY A 4 6.29 4.78 11.12
N ALA A 5 6.59 3.48 11.02
CA ALA A 5 7.88 3.04 10.49
C ALA A 5 8.01 3.38 9.00
N LEU A 6 6.95 3.16 8.22
CA LEU A 6 6.90 3.49 6.81
C LEU A 6 6.96 5.02 6.57
N ARG A 7 6.31 5.81 7.43
CA ARG A 7 6.36 7.27 7.37
C ARG A 7 7.76 7.78 7.67
N ALA A 8 8.42 7.24 8.70
CA ALA A 8 9.80 7.59 9.04
C ALA A 8 10.76 7.23 7.90
N LEU A 9 10.62 6.04 7.31
CA LEU A 9 11.39 5.62 6.14
C LEU A 9 11.23 6.59 4.96
N LYS A 10 9.98 6.96 4.63
CA LYS A 10 9.69 7.93 3.56
C LYS A 10 10.30 9.29 3.84
N THR A 11 10.29 9.75 5.10
CA THR A 11 10.92 11.02 5.48
C THR A 11 12.43 10.97 5.23
N HIS A 12 13.13 9.94 5.72
CA HIS A 12 14.57 9.79 5.50
C HIS A 12 14.92 9.67 4.01
N TYR A 13 14.13 8.89 3.25
CA TYR A 13 14.28 8.78 1.80
C TYR A 13 14.17 10.15 1.10
N ARG A 14 13.13 10.94 1.44
CA ARG A 14 12.87 12.25 0.82
C ARG A 14 13.89 13.31 1.20
N CYS A 15 14.54 13.20 2.36
CA CYS A 15 15.67 14.07 2.73
C CYS A 15 16.96 13.67 1.96
N HIS A 16 17.16 12.38 1.71
CA HIS A 16 18.42 11.91 1.12
C HIS A 16 18.56 12.20 -0.38
N VAL A 17 17.45 12.30 -1.11
CA VAL A 17 17.45 12.65 -2.55
C VAL A 17 18.00 14.06 -2.80
N PRO A 18 17.51 15.14 -2.17
CA PRO A 18 18.04 16.49 -2.36
C PRO A 18 19.49 16.63 -1.89
N ASP A 19 19.92 15.93 -0.84
CA ASP A 19 21.34 15.90 -0.44
C ASP A 19 22.24 15.39 -1.56
N ARG A 20 21.81 14.34 -2.27
CA ARG A 20 22.53 13.83 -3.45
C ARG A 20 22.46 14.79 -4.63
N MET A 21 21.34 15.49 -4.83
CA MET A 21 21.25 16.53 -5.86
C MET A 21 22.25 17.66 -5.60
N ILE A 22 22.39 18.10 -4.35
CA ILE A 22 23.37 19.14 -3.96
C ILE A 22 24.80 18.64 -4.20
N LEU A 23 25.13 17.42 -3.77
CA LEU A 23 26.44 16.81 -3.99
C LEU A 23 26.81 16.67 -5.48
N CYS A 24 25.82 16.41 -6.34
CA CYS A 24 25.99 16.30 -7.78
C CYS A 24 25.78 17.62 -8.53
N MET A 25 25.77 18.78 -7.85
CA MET A 25 25.52 20.10 -8.44
C MET A 25 24.26 20.17 -9.32
N GLY A 26 23.19 19.51 -8.89
CA GLY A 26 21.90 19.47 -9.59
C GLY A 26 21.78 18.42 -10.69
N ASN A 27 22.89 17.79 -11.12
CA ASN A 27 22.90 16.77 -12.18
C ASN A 27 22.73 15.35 -11.63
N TYR A 28 21.80 15.16 -10.69
CA TYR A 28 21.54 13.84 -10.11
C TYR A 28 20.35 13.17 -10.79
N THR A 29 20.59 12.02 -11.41
CA THR A 29 19.55 11.14 -11.94
C THR A 29 19.43 9.90 -11.06
N VAL A 30 18.20 9.55 -10.69
CA VAL A 30 17.94 8.32 -9.94
C VAL A 30 17.97 7.16 -10.94
N THR A 31 19.04 6.38 -10.90
CA THR A 31 19.13 5.11 -11.61
C THR A 31 18.41 4.01 -10.83
N MET A 32 18.07 2.90 -11.49
CA MET A 32 17.49 1.73 -10.81
C MET A 32 18.34 1.28 -9.61
N LEU A 33 19.67 1.26 -9.76
CA LEU A 33 20.59 0.93 -8.68
C LEU A 33 20.48 1.90 -7.50
N THR A 34 20.37 3.20 -7.76
CA THR A 34 20.19 4.18 -6.68
C THR A 34 18.81 4.09 -6.04
N ALA A 35 17.76 3.79 -6.81
CA ALA A 35 16.42 3.55 -6.30
C ALA A 35 16.34 2.35 -5.34
N ILE A 36 17.16 1.31 -5.54
CA ILE A 36 17.26 0.17 -4.63
C ILE A 36 18.05 0.52 -3.37
N HIS A 37 19.14 1.28 -3.49
CA HIS A 37 19.99 1.60 -2.34
C HIS A 37 19.42 2.72 -1.44
N LEU A 38 18.65 3.66 -1.98
CA LEU A 38 18.06 4.77 -1.22
C LEU A 38 17.15 4.29 -0.06
N PRO A 39 16.21 3.35 -0.27
CA PRO A 39 15.41 2.77 0.80
C PRO A 39 16.23 2.02 1.85
N VAL A 40 17.25 1.26 1.42
CA VAL A 40 18.15 0.53 2.35
C VAL A 40 18.86 1.51 3.27
N HIS A 41 19.46 2.56 2.70
CA HIS A 41 20.11 3.60 3.49
C HIS A 41 19.14 4.36 4.40
N ALA A 42 17.93 4.65 3.92
CA ALA A 42 16.91 5.31 4.72
C ALA A 42 16.43 4.43 5.89
N TRP A 43 16.40 3.10 5.70
CA TRP A 43 16.08 2.14 6.75
C TRP A 43 17.17 2.06 7.81
N ASP A 44 18.44 1.97 7.39
CA ASP A 44 19.59 1.94 8.30
C ASP A 44 19.75 3.23 9.12
N SER A 45 19.18 4.33 8.63
CA SER A 45 19.15 5.62 9.33
C SER A 45 18.10 5.68 10.46
N LEU A 46 17.18 4.71 10.54
CA LEU A 46 16.16 4.67 11.57
C LEU A 46 16.75 4.19 12.89
N SER A 47 16.51 4.94 13.97
CA SER A 47 16.92 4.49 15.30
C SER A 47 16.05 3.34 15.79
N VAL A 48 16.64 2.43 16.56
CA VAL A 48 15.91 1.33 17.22
C VAL A 48 14.80 1.87 18.11
N ALA A 49 14.99 3.02 18.75
CA ALA A 49 13.97 3.69 19.54
C ALA A 49 12.79 4.18 18.68
N THR A 50 13.05 4.68 17.47
CA THR A 50 12.00 5.07 16.51
C THR A 50 11.18 3.86 16.09
N ILE A 51 11.84 2.76 15.75
CA ILE A 51 11.20 1.49 15.36
C ILE A 51 10.35 0.97 16.54
N ALA A 52 10.92 0.88 17.74
CA ALA A 52 10.21 0.44 18.94
C ALA A 52 8.98 1.30 19.24
N LYS A 53 9.08 2.63 19.09
CA LYS A 53 7.95 3.55 19.26
C LYS A 53 6.87 3.37 18.21
N CYS A 54 7.24 3.07 16.97
CA CYS A 54 6.28 2.74 15.91
C CYS A 54 5.54 1.43 16.18
N PHE A 55 6.15 0.49 16.90
CA PHE A 55 5.49 -0.77 17.27
C PHE A 55 4.91 -0.78 18.69
N GLN A 56 5.02 0.33 19.43
CA GLN A 56 4.56 0.43 20.82
C GLN A 56 3.04 0.19 20.96
N HIS A 57 2.26 0.59 19.96
CA HIS A 57 0.80 0.40 19.94
C HIS A 57 0.38 -0.86 19.19
N SER A 58 1.32 -1.60 18.60
CA SER A 58 1.05 -2.73 17.72
C SER A 58 0.78 -4.05 18.47
N SER A 59 0.66 -4.03 19.80
CA SER A 59 0.47 -5.23 20.64
C SER A 59 1.51 -6.35 20.42
N PHE A 60 2.65 -6.08 19.77
CA PHE A 60 3.75 -7.03 19.58
C PHE A 60 4.58 -7.21 20.86
N THR A 61 3.93 -7.21 22.01
CA THR A 61 4.57 -7.63 23.26
C THR A 61 4.73 -9.14 23.20
N ALA A 62 5.94 -9.64 23.47
CA ALA A 62 6.12 -11.06 23.71
C ALA A 62 5.14 -11.46 24.82
N PRO A 63 4.31 -12.50 24.61
CA PRO A 63 3.39 -12.93 25.64
C PRO A 63 4.23 -13.27 26.86
N THR A 64 3.81 -12.78 28.02
CA THR A 64 4.35 -13.26 29.28
C THR A 64 4.18 -14.79 29.32
N MET A 65 5.02 -15.49 30.09
CA MET A 65 4.93 -16.97 30.16
C MET A 65 3.53 -17.43 30.60
N GLU A 66 2.79 -16.58 31.31
CA GLU A 66 1.42 -16.80 31.74
C GLU A 66 0.41 -16.58 30.60
N GLU A 67 0.56 -15.54 29.79
CA GLU A 67 -0.23 -15.32 28.57
C GLU A 67 0.02 -16.41 27.51
N ALA A 68 1.27 -16.85 27.35
CA ALA A 68 1.63 -17.94 26.44
C ALA A 68 1.01 -19.28 26.90
N LEU A 69 0.94 -19.52 28.22
CA LEU A 69 0.27 -20.70 28.77
C LEU A 69 -1.24 -20.64 28.54
N ILE A 70 -1.85 -19.46 28.72
CA ILE A 70 -3.29 -19.24 28.49
C ILE A 70 -3.62 -19.42 27.00
N GLU A 71 -2.78 -18.92 26.10
CA GLU A 71 -2.94 -19.07 24.65
C GLU A 71 -2.73 -20.54 24.21
N GLU A 72 -1.79 -21.27 24.80
CA GLU A 72 -1.61 -22.71 24.55
C GLU A 72 -2.81 -23.54 25.06
N ILE A 73 -3.39 -23.16 26.21
CA ILE A 73 -4.59 -23.79 26.77
C ILE A 73 -5.82 -23.45 25.91
N ALA A 74 -5.96 -22.19 25.47
CA ALA A 74 -7.05 -21.76 24.59
C ALA A 74 -6.96 -22.42 23.20
N SER A 75 -5.77 -22.51 22.62
CA SER A 75 -5.51 -23.18 21.33
C SER A 75 -5.83 -24.68 21.36
N LYS A 76 -5.76 -25.34 22.52
CA LYS A 76 -6.15 -26.76 22.67
C LYS A 76 -7.64 -26.94 22.93
N VAL A 77 -8.37 -25.87 23.27
CA VAL A 77 -9.81 -25.88 23.54
C VAL A 77 -10.62 -25.45 22.31
N GLU A 78 -10.01 -24.71 21.38
CA GLU A 78 -10.64 -24.21 20.15
C GLU A 78 -10.03 -24.84 18.88
N GLU A 79 -10.20 -26.15 18.69
CA GLU A 79 -10.30 -26.70 17.33
C GLU A 79 -11.68 -26.35 16.76
N HIS A 80 -12.02 -25.06 16.70
CA HIS A 80 -13.14 -24.61 15.88
C HIS A 80 -12.57 -24.36 14.50
N GLU A 81 -12.59 -25.40 13.66
CA GLU A 81 -12.45 -25.25 12.22
C GLU A 81 -13.36 -24.08 11.80
N PRO A 82 -12.85 -23.03 11.14
CA PRO A 82 -13.68 -21.90 10.79
C PRO A 82 -14.81 -22.43 9.91
N VAL A 83 -16.04 -22.42 10.42
CA VAL A 83 -17.22 -22.88 9.69
C VAL A 83 -17.43 -21.87 8.58
N LEU A 84 -16.86 -22.19 7.41
CA LEU A 84 -17.08 -21.42 6.20
C LEU A 84 -18.59 -21.46 5.89
N PRO A 85 -19.18 -20.35 5.41
CA PRO A 85 -20.54 -20.34 4.92
C PRO A 85 -20.77 -21.50 3.95
N ALA A 86 -21.96 -22.13 3.99
CA ALA A 86 -22.26 -23.32 3.19
C ALA A 86 -21.98 -23.11 1.69
N GLU A 87 -22.25 -21.90 1.20
CA GLU A 87 -21.98 -21.45 -0.17
C GLU A 87 -20.49 -21.49 -0.52
N MET A 88 -19.60 -21.13 0.43
CA MET A 88 -18.15 -21.23 0.22
C MET A 88 -17.65 -22.67 0.30
N GLN A 89 -18.28 -23.53 1.11
CA GLN A 89 -17.91 -24.94 1.18
C GLN A 89 -18.23 -25.66 -0.14
N GLU A 90 -19.37 -25.38 -0.76
CA GLU A 90 -19.75 -25.97 -2.05
C GLU A 90 -18.81 -25.52 -3.18
N VAL A 91 -18.40 -24.26 -3.19
CA VAL A 91 -17.40 -23.72 -4.13
C VAL A 91 -16.03 -24.36 -3.90
N LEU A 92 -15.59 -24.51 -2.66
CA LEU A 92 -14.30 -25.14 -2.37
C LEU A 92 -14.27 -26.64 -2.68
N GLN A 93 -15.40 -27.34 -2.55
CA GLN A 93 -15.53 -28.75 -2.91
C GLN A 93 -15.57 -28.98 -4.44
N SER A 94 -15.96 -27.96 -5.21
CA SER A 94 -16.02 -28.03 -6.67
C SER A 94 -14.74 -27.53 -7.36
N LEU A 95 -13.83 -26.87 -6.63
CA LEU A 95 -12.54 -26.43 -7.14
C LEU A 95 -11.56 -27.60 -7.23
N SER A 96 -10.99 -27.82 -8.41
CA SER A 96 -9.88 -28.74 -8.55
C SER A 96 -8.57 -28.08 -8.09
N PHE A 97 -7.61 -28.91 -7.68
CA PHE A 97 -6.26 -28.42 -7.34
C PHE A 97 -5.61 -27.67 -8.50
N VAL A 98 -5.88 -28.08 -9.74
CA VAL A 98 -5.36 -27.43 -10.94
C VAL A 98 -5.95 -26.02 -11.07
N ASP A 99 -7.25 -25.85 -10.88
CA ASP A 99 -7.90 -24.54 -10.93
C ASP A 99 -7.36 -23.58 -9.85
N TYR A 100 -7.10 -24.09 -8.64
CA TYR A 100 -6.50 -23.30 -7.56
C TYR A 100 -5.09 -22.82 -7.91
N VAL A 101 -4.26 -23.70 -8.48
CA VAL A 101 -2.88 -23.36 -8.90
C VAL A 101 -2.91 -22.39 -10.09
N GLU A 102 -3.84 -22.58 -11.03
CA GLU A 102 -3.93 -21.76 -12.23
C GLU A 102 -4.59 -20.39 -12.00
N ALA A 103 -5.34 -20.22 -10.91
CA ALA A 103 -5.91 -18.93 -10.51
C ALA A 103 -4.86 -17.83 -10.35
N GLY A 104 -3.62 -18.17 -9.99
CA GLY A 104 -2.50 -17.23 -9.90
C GLY A 104 -1.80 -16.93 -11.23
N THR A 105 -1.98 -17.78 -12.25
CA THR A 105 -1.38 -17.58 -13.58
C THR A 105 -2.23 -16.71 -14.50
N ILE A 106 -3.55 -16.65 -14.29
CA ILE A 106 -4.48 -15.84 -15.06
C ILE A 106 -4.84 -14.57 -14.27
N VAL A 107 -3.83 -13.86 -13.78
CA VAL A 107 -4.02 -12.50 -13.26
C VAL A 107 -3.33 -11.58 -14.24
N ASP A 108 -4.12 -10.84 -15.01
CA ASP A 108 -3.61 -9.82 -15.92
C ASP A 108 -3.19 -8.59 -15.08
N VAL A 109 -2.03 -8.69 -14.43
CA VAL A 109 -1.51 -7.66 -13.49
C VAL A 109 -1.23 -6.34 -14.22
N CYS A 110 -1.00 -6.40 -15.54
CA CYS A 110 -0.65 -5.26 -16.36
C CYS A 110 -1.28 -5.41 -17.75
N ARG A 111 -2.52 -4.93 -17.93
CA ARG A 111 -3.04 -4.70 -19.28
C ARG A 111 -2.17 -3.65 -19.98
N VAL A 112 -1.64 -3.97 -21.14
CA VAL A 112 -1.01 -2.98 -22.03
C VAL A 112 -2.14 -2.26 -22.73
N LEU A 113 -2.48 -1.07 -22.25
CA LEU A 113 -3.45 -0.21 -22.93
C LEU A 113 -2.82 0.38 -24.18
N THR A 114 -3.55 0.33 -25.28
CA THR A 114 -3.22 1.14 -26.45
C THR A 114 -3.66 2.59 -26.21
N ASP A 115 -3.09 3.54 -26.93
CA ASP A 115 -3.48 4.94 -26.84
C ASP A 115 -4.98 5.12 -27.12
N ASP A 116 -5.55 4.30 -28.03
CA ASP A 116 -6.98 4.29 -28.33
C ASP A 116 -7.84 3.83 -27.13
N ASP A 117 -7.37 2.84 -26.36
CA ASP A 117 -8.07 2.39 -25.14
C ASP A 117 -8.07 3.46 -24.04
N ILE A 118 -6.99 4.24 -23.95
CA ILE A 118 -6.86 5.36 -23.00
C ILE A 118 -7.81 6.49 -23.40
N VAL A 119 -7.85 6.86 -24.68
CA VAL A 119 -8.72 7.93 -25.19
C VAL A 119 -10.19 7.55 -25.03
N MET A 120 -10.57 6.31 -25.31
CA MET A 120 -11.95 5.85 -25.10
C MET A 120 -12.37 5.84 -23.63
N GLN A 121 -11.43 5.65 -22.69
CA GLN A 121 -11.74 5.71 -21.26
C GLN A 121 -12.04 7.15 -20.82
N PHE A 122 -11.28 8.13 -21.31
CA PHE A 122 -11.53 9.56 -21.03
C PHE A 122 -12.81 10.08 -21.70
N MET A 123 -13.07 9.69 -22.95
CA MET A 123 -14.26 10.14 -23.69
C MET A 123 -15.58 9.61 -23.10
N ARG A 124 -15.54 8.61 -22.21
CA ARG A 124 -16.73 8.10 -21.50
C ARG A 124 -17.06 8.86 -20.23
N GLU A 125 -16.13 9.64 -19.68
CA GLU A 125 -16.34 10.40 -18.43
C GLU A 125 -16.91 11.80 -18.67
N ASP A 126 -16.95 12.31 -19.92
CA ASP A 126 -17.41 13.66 -20.25
C ASP A 126 -18.93 13.78 -20.56
N ASP A 127 -19.70 12.70 -20.48
CA ASP A 127 -21.15 12.72 -20.82
C ASP A 127 -22.10 12.89 -19.62
N ASP A 128 -21.59 13.13 -18.40
CA ASP A 128 -22.46 13.25 -17.20
C ASP A 128 -22.06 14.35 -16.19
N ASP A 129 -21.58 15.50 -16.67
CA ASP A 129 -21.48 16.71 -15.83
C ASP A 129 -21.99 17.95 -16.58
N SER A 130 -23.32 18.02 -16.71
CA SER A 130 -24.01 19.25 -17.09
C SER A 130 -24.23 20.10 -15.85
N ASP A 131 -23.17 20.73 -15.33
CA ASP A 131 -23.28 21.82 -14.36
C ASP A 131 -23.35 23.16 -15.12
N GLU A 132 -24.55 23.73 -15.17
CA GLU A 132 -24.82 25.07 -15.68
C GLU A 132 -24.16 26.12 -14.74
N GLU A 133 -22.96 26.60 -15.07
CA GLU A 133 -22.37 27.74 -14.38
C GLU A 133 -23.01 29.07 -14.86
N GLU A 134 -23.88 29.64 -14.02
CA GLU A 134 -24.34 31.04 -14.12
C GLU A 134 -23.16 32.01 -13.91
N GLU A 135 -22.78 32.72 -14.98
CA GLU A 135 -21.81 33.82 -15.00
C GLU A 135 -22.22 35.00 -14.09
N ALA A 136 -21.70 35.04 -12.86
CA ALA A 136 -21.79 36.22 -11.99
C ALA A 136 -20.73 37.27 -12.37
N SER A 137 -21.17 38.22 -13.20
CA SER A 137 -20.42 39.40 -13.65
C SER A 137 -19.91 40.27 -12.49
N ILE A 138 -18.62 40.21 -12.15
CA ILE A 138 -17.96 41.18 -11.27
C ILE A 138 -17.37 42.29 -12.14
N LYS A 139 -18.06 43.44 -12.20
CA LYS A 139 -17.51 44.67 -12.76
C LYS A 139 -16.42 45.23 -11.83
N PRO A 140 -15.22 45.56 -12.31
CA PRO A 140 -14.26 46.31 -11.52
C PRO A 140 -14.66 47.79 -11.53
N SER A 141 -14.85 48.37 -10.33
CA SER A 141 -14.95 49.82 -10.17
C SER A 141 -13.55 50.45 -10.27
N MET A 142 -13.33 51.31 -11.25
CA MET A 142 -12.23 52.29 -11.22
C MET A 142 -12.78 53.71 -11.41
N SER A 143 -12.23 54.59 -10.57
CA SER A 143 -12.33 56.06 -10.50
C SER A 143 -13.60 56.70 -9.96
#